data_AF-A0A2V7AET6-F1
#
_entry.id   AF-A0A2V7AET6-F1
#
_cell.length_a   1.000
_cell.length_b   1.000
_cell.length_c   1.000
_cell.angle_alpha   90.00
_cell.angle_beta   90.00
_cell.angle_gamma   90.00
#
_symmetry.space_group_name_H-M   'P 1'
#
loop_
_entity.id
_entity.type
_entity.pdbx_description
1 polymer ?
#
loop_
_entity_poly.entity_id
_entity_poly.type
_entity_poly.pdbx_seq_one_letter_code
_entity_poly.pdbx_strand_id
1 'polypeptide(L)'
;MLHVLNGDATLQVFQQACLPGDVLVWRDILAEGPAAPPAVRAPYLAELLGAAVRCHLARFPSVGRGVNEVEEAILSALADGPLPFSPLWRRVSRDARVRAHGMGDVQFAAHLRELAAGAGALLALEGDARAFASWRPALTALGRDVLARRRDWLALHPLHRWLGGVHLHPEGTAWRWDAACGRLVGDAR
;
A
#
# COMPACT_ATOMS: atom_id res chain seq x y z
N MET A 1 -21.71 -12.36 16.34
CA MET A 1 -20.24 -12.61 16.28
C MET A 1 -19.58 -11.26 16.08
N LEU A 2 -18.58 -10.91 16.89
CA LEU A 2 -17.90 -9.62 16.82
C LEU A 2 -16.52 -9.81 16.16
N HIS A 3 -16.23 -9.03 15.12
CA HIS A 3 -14.93 -8.95 14.46
C HIS A 3 -14.18 -7.73 14.97
N VAL A 4 -13.02 -7.95 15.58
CA VAL A 4 -12.13 -6.86 16.02
C VAL A 4 -11.03 -6.70 14.98
N LEU A 5 -10.98 -5.54 14.33
CA LEU A 5 -10.04 -5.24 13.26
C LEU A 5 -8.97 -4.28 13.76
N ASN A 6 -7.71 -4.53 13.41
CA ASN A 6 -6.63 -3.59 13.71
C ASN A 6 -6.57 -2.51 12.62
N GLY A 7 -7.13 -1.33 12.94
CA GLY A 7 -7.15 -0.14 12.08
C GLY A 7 -8.16 -0.17 10.93
N ASP A 8 -8.48 1.02 10.42
CA ASP A 8 -9.49 1.22 9.37
C ASP A 8 -9.07 0.62 8.02
N ALA A 9 -7.76 0.43 7.79
CA ALA A 9 -7.27 -0.24 6.58
C ALA A 9 -7.77 -1.69 6.49
N THR A 10 -7.86 -2.38 7.62
CA THR A 10 -8.38 -3.76 7.68
C THR A 10 -9.89 -3.78 7.46
N LEU A 11 -10.63 -2.75 7.90
CA LEU A 11 -12.07 -2.62 7.68
C LEU A 11 -12.43 -2.60 6.18
N GLN A 12 -11.68 -1.84 5.37
CA GLN A 12 -11.95 -1.77 3.93
C GLN A 12 -11.83 -3.13 3.25
N VAL A 13 -10.81 -3.90 3.59
CA VAL A 13 -10.62 -5.25 3.04
C VAL A 13 -11.67 -6.22 3.58
N PHE A 14 -12.01 -6.12 4.88
CA PHE A 14 -13.03 -6.94 5.52
C PHE A 14 -14.41 -6.76 4.87
N GLN A 15 -14.79 -5.52 4.54
CA GLN A 15 -16.07 -5.22 3.88
C GLN A 15 -16.22 -5.94 2.53
N GLN A 16 -15.12 -6.18 1.82
CA GLN A 16 -15.13 -6.92 0.54
C GLN A 16 -15.31 -8.44 0.72
N ALA A 17 -15.13 -8.96 1.93
CA ALA A 17 -15.23 -10.39 2.22
C ALA A 17 -16.65 -10.86 2.56
N CYS A 18 -17.61 -9.94 2.70
CA CYS A 18 -19.04 -10.22 2.98
C CYS A 18 -19.27 -11.16 4.19
N LEU A 19 -18.44 -11.06 5.23
CA LEU A 19 -18.54 -11.88 6.45
C LEU A 19 -19.62 -11.31 7.40
N PRO A 20 -20.50 -12.14 7.99
CA PRO A 20 -21.54 -11.67 8.91
C PRO A 20 -20.99 -11.37 10.31
N GLY A 21 -21.60 -10.40 11.01
CA GLY A 21 -21.27 -10.04 12.39
C GLY A 21 -21.08 -8.54 12.61
N ASP A 22 -20.94 -8.14 13.88
CA ASP A 22 -20.60 -6.77 14.25
C ASP A 22 -19.11 -6.50 14.02
N VAL A 23 -18.74 -5.25 13.76
CA VAL A 23 -17.34 -4.87 13.52
C VAL A 23 -16.91 -3.77 14.49
N LEU A 24 -15.81 -4.00 15.20
CA LEU A 24 -15.10 -3.01 16.01
C LEU A 24 -13.73 -2.76 15.39
N VAL A 25 -13.41 -1.49 15.10
CA VAL A 25 -12.06 -1.11 14.64
C VAL A 25 -11.24 -0.62 15.83
N TRP A 26 -10.24 -1.40 16.21
CA TRP A 26 -9.25 -1.06 17.22
C TRP A 26 -8.09 -0.28 16.58
N ARG A 27 -7.88 0.97 17.00
CA ARG A 27 -6.93 1.92 16.39
C ARG A 27 -5.72 2.13 17.29
N ASP A 28 -4.98 1.06 17.52
CA ASP A 28 -3.80 1.08 18.39
C ASP A 28 -2.53 0.84 17.59
N ILE A 29 -1.46 1.56 17.94
CA ILE A 29 -0.13 1.38 17.38
C ILE A 29 0.64 0.54 18.38
N LEU A 30 0.54 -0.78 18.23
CA LEU A 30 1.17 -1.72 19.15
C LEU A 30 2.66 -1.88 18.84
N ALA A 31 3.51 -1.43 19.76
CA ALA A 31 4.95 -1.64 19.71
C ALA A 31 5.40 -2.52 20.90
N GLU A 32 5.19 -3.83 20.77
CA GLU A 32 5.58 -4.84 21.77
C GLU A 32 6.90 -5.53 21.39
N GLY A 33 7.72 -5.81 22.40
CA GLY A 33 9.03 -6.43 22.20
C GLY A 33 9.98 -6.19 23.38
N PRO A 34 11.21 -6.73 23.32
CA PRO A 34 12.19 -6.57 24.39
C PRO A 34 12.44 -5.09 24.69
N ALA A 35 12.54 -4.77 25.98
CA ALA A 35 12.79 -3.40 26.40
C ALA A 35 14.22 -2.98 26.05
N ALA A 36 14.34 -1.87 25.31
CA ALA A 36 15.61 -1.16 25.23
C ALA A 36 15.99 -0.64 26.64
N PRO A 37 17.30 -0.53 26.98
CA PRO A 37 17.73 0.01 28.27
C PRO A 37 17.09 1.38 28.56
N PRO A 38 16.79 1.73 29.83
CA PRO A 38 16.08 2.95 30.18
C PRO A 38 16.67 4.22 29.54
N ALA A 39 18.01 4.31 29.50
CA ALA A 39 18.73 5.45 28.93
C ALA A 39 18.44 5.71 27.44
N VAL A 40 17.99 4.70 26.69
CA VAL A 40 17.72 4.81 25.24
C VAL A 40 16.28 4.50 24.87
N ARG A 41 15.39 4.27 25.85
CA ARG A 41 14.00 3.87 25.61
C ARG A 41 13.21 4.91 24.80
N ALA A 42 13.31 6.19 25.16
CA ALA A 42 12.63 7.26 24.44
C ALA A 42 13.18 7.43 23.01
N PRO A 43 14.50 7.53 22.77
CA PRO A 43 15.06 7.53 21.42
C PRO A 43 14.64 6.32 20.58
N TYR A 44 14.66 5.12 21.15
CA TYR A 44 14.23 3.88 20.49
C TYR A 44 12.77 3.93 20.03
N LEU A 45 11.86 4.37 20.91
CA LEU A 45 10.45 4.51 20.56
C LEU A 45 10.21 5.62 19.52
N ALA A 46 10.93 6.73 19.63
CA ALA A 46 10.83 7.83 18.66
C ALA A 46 11.20 7.38 17.24
N GLU A 47 12.24 6.55 17.09
CA GLU A 47 12.65 5.98 15.80
C GLU A 47 11.56 5.07 15.21
N LEU A 48 10.98 4.17 16.03
CA LEU A 48 9.91 3.27 15.60
C LEU A 48 8.66 4.05 15.14
N LEU A 49 8.23 5.04 15.94
CA LEU A 49 7.07 5.88 15.61
C LEU A 49 7.35 6.74 14.38
N GLY A 50 8.55 7.30 14.26
CA GLY A 50 8.98 8.05 13.08
C GLY A 50 8.94 7.20 11.81
N ALA A 51 9.39 5.94 11.89
CA ALA A 51 9.29 5.00 10.79
C ALA A 51 7.82 4.71 10.40
N ALA A 52 6.94 4.54 11.38
CA ALA A 52 5.51 4.34 11.14
C ALA A 52 4.85 5.55 10.46
N VAL A 53 5.16 6.77 10.91
CA VAL A 53 4.69 8.02 10.28
C VAL A 53 5.19 8.10 8.84
N ARG A 54 6.48 7.86 8.60
CA ARG A 54 7.03 7.84 7.23
C ARG A 54 6.33 6.82 6.36
N CYS A 55 6.12 5.60 6.84
CA CYS A 55 5.39 4.56 6.09
C CYS A 55 3.94 4.99 5.82
N HIS A 56 3.28 5.70 6.74
CA HIS A 56 1.96 6.26 6.48
C HIS A 56 1.99 7.28 5.34
N LEU A 57 2.93 8.23 5.36
CA LEU A 57 3.08 9.23 4.30
C LEU A 57 3.44 8.57 2.95
N ALA A 58 4.23 7.50 2.96
CA ALA A 58 4.59 6.76 1.75
C ALA A 58 3.44 5.95 1.12
N ARG A 59 2.26 5.88 1.76
CA ARG A 59 1.02 5.33 1.17
C ARG A 59 0.29 6.32 0.26
N PHE A 60 0.67 7.60 0.31
CA PHE A 60 0.17 8.59 -0.65
C PHE A 60 0.79 8.33 -2.03
N PRO A 61 0.09 8.69 -3.12
CA PRO A 61 0.64 8.64 -4.47
C PRO A 61 1.98 9.37 -4.56
N SER A 62 2.97 8.80 -5.24
CA SER A 62 4.26 9.46 -5.41
C SER A 62 4.21 10.62 -6.41
N VAL A 63 5.12 11.57 -6.23
CA VAL A 63 5.44 12.57 -7.27
C VAL A 63 6.00 11.86 -8.51
N GLY A 64 5.41 12.14 -9.68
CA GLY A 64 5.89 11.69 -10.99
C GLY A 64 5.40 10.32 -11.46
N ARG A 65 5.02 9.39 -10.56
CA ARG A 65 4.42 8.10 -10.96
C ARG A 65 2.97 7.93 -10.56
N GLY A 66 2.52 8.56 -9.47
CA GLY A 66 1.14 8.45 -8.99
C GLY A 66 0.77 7.10 -8.34
N VAL A 67 1.71 6.16 -8.23
CA VAL A 67 1.59 4.96 -7.38
C VAL A 67 2.27 5.22 -6.04
N ASN A 68 1.82 4.55 -4.98
CA ASN A 68 2.49 4.62 -3.67
C ASN A 68 3.74 3.72 -3.60
N GLU A 69 4.46 3.79 -2.48
CA GLU A 69 5.73 3.08 -2.31
C GLU A 69 5.60 1.55 -2.38
N VAL A 70 4.49 0.99 -1.87
CA VAL A 70 4.21 -0.45 -1.91
C VAL A 70 3.91 -0.91 -3.33
N GLU A 71 3.07 -0.15 -4.04
CA GLU A 71 2.73 -0.39 -5.45
C GLU A 71 3.97 -0.27 -6.33
N GLU A 72 4.84 0.72 -6.12
CA GLU A 72 6.11 0.84 -6.84
C GLU A 72 7.01 -0.37 -6.60
N ALA A 73 7.06 -0.91 -5.38
CA ALA A 73 7.81 -2.13 -5.09
C ALA A 73 7.23 -3.35 -5.82
N ILE A 74 5.90 -3.46 -5.92
CA ILE A 74 5.24 -4.50 -6.72
C ILE A 74 5.64 -4.39 -8.19
N LEU A 75 5.51 -3.19 -8.79
CA LEU A 75 5.86 -2.99 -10.21
C LEU A 75 7.34 -3.31 -10.47
N SER A 76 8.22 -2.87 -9.57
CA SER A 76 9.67 -3.13 -9.65
C SER A 76 9.98 -4.63 -9.60
N ALA A 77 9.29 -5.38 -8.74
CA ALA A 77 9.52 -6.82 -8.59
C ALA A 77 9.06 -7.63 -9.81
N LEU A 78 8.18 -7.06 -10.64
CA LEU A 78 7.65 -7.66 -11.87
C LEU A 78 8.35 -7.14 -13.14
N ALA A 79 9.37 -6.30 -13.01
CA ALA A 79 10.08 -5.70 -14.14
C ALA A 79 10.69 -6.75 -15.09
N ASP A 80 11.19 -7.86 -14.52
CA ASP A 80 11.82 -8.96 -15.26
C ASP A 80 10.81 -10.00 -15.77
N GLY A 81 9.52 -9.85 -15.44
CA GLY A 81 8.45 -10.74 -15.88
C GLY A 81 7.47 -11.15 -14.78
N PRO A 82 6.44 -11.93 -15.16
CA PRO A 82 5.38 -12.36 -14.25
C PRO A 82 5.89 -13.35 -13.18
N LEU A 83 5.41 -13.16 -11.96
CA LEU A 83 5.71 -14.02 -10.82
C LEU A 83 4.43 -14.61 -10.24
N PRO A 84 4.42 -15.87 -9.76
CA PRO A 84 3.32 -16.37 -8.94
C PRO A 84 3.23 -15.57 -7.62
N PHE A 85 2.05 -15.56 -6.99
CA PHE A 85 1.75 -14.78 -5.79
C PHE A 85 2.79 -14.97 -4.68
N SER A 86 3.06 -16.20 -4.24
CA SER A 86 3.95 -16.45 -3.10
C SER A 86 5.41 -16.04 -3.35
N PRO A 87 6.04 -16.32 -4.52
CA PRO A 87 7.32 -15.72 -4.90
C PRO A 87 7.31 -14.19 -4.92
N LEU A 88 6.28 -13.57 -5.50
CA LEU A 88 6.16 -12.11 -5.55
C LEU A 88 6.05 -11.51 -4.14
N TRP A 89 5.17 -12.05 -3.31
CA TRP A 89 5.00 -11.66 -1.91
C TRP A 89 6.30 -11.74 -1.13
N ARG A 90 7.04 -12.86 -1.25
CA ARG A 90 8.34 -13.05 -0.60
C ARG A 90 9.39 -12.02 -1.03
N ARG A 91 9.36 -11.58 -2.29
CA ARG A 91 10.26 -10.56 -2.81
C ARG A 91 9.88 -9.18 -2.29
N VAL A 92 8.61 -8.79 -2.40
CA VAL A 92 8.13 -7.46 -2.01
C VAL A 92 8.17 -7.27 -0.48
N SER A 93 7.76 -8.25 0.32
CA SER A 93 7.81 -8.17 1.79
C SER A 93 9.22 -7.98 2.36
N ARG A 94 10.25 -8.38 1.61
CA ARG A 94 11.67 -8.20 1.99
C ARG A 94 12.29 -6.92 1.42
N ASP A 95 11.58 -6.21 0.54
CA ASP A 95 12.04 -4.94 0.00
C ASP A 95 12.18 -3.92 1.13
N ALA A 96 13.29 -3.17 1.14
CA ALA A 96 13.58 -2.18 2.17
C ALA A 96 12.51 -1.09 2.28
N ARG A 97 11.82 -0.79 1.18
CA ARG A 97 10.67 0.12 1.13
C ARG A 97 9.48 -0.41 1.91
N VAL A 98 9.18 -1.70 1.77
CA VAL A 98 7.91 -2.29 2.23
C VAL A 98 8.04 -2.95 3.60
N ARG A 99 9.20 -3.51 3.95
CA ARG A 99 9.39 -4.28 5.20
C ARG A 99 8.90 -3.55 6.45
N ALA A 100 9.09 -2.23 6.51
CA ALA A 100 8.69 -1.40 7.65
C ALA A 100 7.19 -1.08 7.72
N HIS A 101 6.42 -1.34 6.65
CA HIS A 101 4.98 -1.06 6.62
C HIS A 101 4.15 -2.01 7.49
N GLY A 102 4.71 -3.14 7.92
CA GLY A 102 4.00 -4.16 8.72
C GLY A 102 2.84 -4.83 7.97
N MET A 103 2.86 -4.79 6.64
CA MET A 103 1.79 -5.30 5.78
C MET A 103 1.74 -6.84 5.79
N GLY A 104 0.52 -7.40 5.74
CA GLY A 104 0.28 -8.84 5.54
C GLY A 104 -0.02 -9.22 4.09
N ASP A 105 -0.13 -10.52 3.82
CA ASP A 105 -0.42 -11.08 2.49
C ASP A 105 -1.83 -10.74 1.98
N VAL A 106 -2.83 -10.64 2.86
CA VAL A 106 -4.19 -10.22 2.50
C VAL A 106 -4.22 -8.78 2.00
N GLN A 107 -3.54 -7.86 2.71
CA GLN A 107 -3.41 -6.47 2.26
C GLN A 107 -2.60 -6.39 0.96
N PHE A 108 -1.56 -7.21 0.83
CA PHE A 108 -0.80 -7.34 -0.42
C PHE A 108 -1.69 -7.79 -1.59
N ALA A 109 -2.56 -8.77 -1.38
CA ALA A 109 -3.53 -9.22 -2.38
C ALA A 109 -4.53 -8.11 -2.75
N ALA A 110 -4.93 -7.26 -1.80
CA ALA A 110 -5.78 -6.10 -2.09
C ALA A 110 -5.07 -5.09 -3.01
N HIS A 111 -3.79 -4.79 -2.79
CA HIS A 111 -2.99 -3.96 -3.71
C HIS A 111 -2.92 -4.56 -5.12
N LEU A 112 -2.72 -5.87 -5.25
CA LEU A 112 -2.68 -6.54 -6.56
C LEU A 112 -4.02 -6.42 -7.30
N ARG A 113 -5.15 -6.58 -6.59
CA ARG A 113 -6.48 -6.41 -7.19
C ARG A 113 -6.71 -4.99 -7.67
N GLU A 114 -6.36 -3.99 -6.87
CA GLU A 114 -6.52 -2.58 -7.23
C GLU A 114 -5.67 -2.20 -8.43
N LEU A 115 -4.40 -2.63 -8.45
CA LEU A 115 -3.51 -2.40 -9.59
C LEU A 115 -3.96 -3.14 -10.87
N ALA A 116 -4.80 -4.16 -10.75
CA ALA A 116 -5.37 -4.90 -11.87
C ALA A 116 -6.77 -4.41 -12.29
N ALA A 117 -7.34 -3.39 -11.62
CA ALA A 117 -8.72 -2.98 -11.80
C ALA A 117 -8.89 -1.84 -12.83
N GLY A 118 -9.97 -1.95 -13.62
CA GLY A 118 -10.46 -0.87 -14.49
C GLY A 118 -9.58 -0.55 -15.70
N ALA A 119 -9.93 0.54 -16.40
CA ALA A 119 -9.25 0.95 -17.63
C ALA A 119 -7.80 1.42 -17.42
N GLY A 120 -7.41 1.73 -16.18
CA GLY A 120 -6.06 2.14 -15.77
C GLY A 120 -5.20 1.02 -15.20
N ALA A 121 -5.53 -0.26 -15.45
CA ALA A 121 -4.84 -1.40 -14.86
C ALA A 121 -3.33 -1.40 -15.19
N LEU A 122 -2.50 -1.43 -14.15
CA LEU A 122 -1.05 -1.57 -14.24
C LEU A 122 -0.61 -3.04 -14.26
N LEU A 123 -1.46 -3.94 -13.76
CA LEU A 123 -1.24 -5.37 -13.74
C LEU A 123 -2.30 -6.13 -14.55
N ALA A 124 -1.88 -7.17 -15.24
CA ALA A 124 -2.74 -8.26 -15.66
C ALA A 124 -2.66 -9.37 -14.58
N LEU A 125 -3.81 -9.91 -14.19
CA LEU A 125 -3.91 -10.89 -13.11
C LEU A 125 -4.53 -12.18 -13.62
N GLU A 126 -3.71 -13.22 -13.78
CA GLU A 126 -4.17 -14.57 -14.12
C GLU A 126 -4.38 -15.40 -12.85
N GLY A 127 -5.42 -16.23 -12.80
CA GLY A 127 -5.73 -17.13 -11.67
C GLY A 127 -7.19 -17.06 -11.22
N ASP A 128 -7.53 -17.80 -10.17
CA ASP A 128 -8.88 -17.77 -9.56
C ASP A 128 -9.05 -16.47 -8.76
N ALA A 129 -10.05 -15.66 -9.13
CA ALA A 129 -10.38 -14.39 -8.49
C ALA A 129 -10.63 -14.49 -6.97
N ARG A 130 -11.05 -15.65 -6.45
CA ARG A 130 -11.33 -15.88 -5.03
C ARG A 130 -10.13 -16.44 -4.27
N ALA A 131 -9.13 -16.99 -4.95
CA ALA A 131 -7.98 -17.65 -4.34
C ALA A 131 -6.66 -16.97 -4.76
N PHE A 132 -6.25 -15.95 -4.01
CA PHE A 132 -5.06 -15.15 -4.35
C PHE A 132 -3.76 -15.95 -4.41
N ALA A 133 -3.69 -17.10 -3.73
CA ALA A 133 -2.56 -18.02 -3.81
C ALA A 133 -2.32 -18.56 -5.24
N SER A 134 -3.36 -18.58 -6.09
CA SER A 134 -3.28 -19.02 -7.49
C SER A 134 -2.83 -17.91 -8.45
N TRP A 135 -2.73 -16.67 -7.98
CA TRP A 135 -2.53 -15.54 -8.88
C TRP A 135 -1.13 -15.48 -9.46
N ARG A 136 -1.05 -15.01 -10.69
CA ARG A 136 0.20 -14.71 -11.39
C ARG A 136 0.13 -13.31 -12.02
N PRO A 137 0.49 -12.27 -11.25
CA PRO A 137 0.52 -10.90 -11.76
C PRO A 137 1.60 -10.69 -12.84
N ALA A 138 1.29 -9.88 -13.84
CA ALA A 138 2.20 -9.43 -14.89
C ALA A 138 2.03 -7.92 -15.14
N LEU A 139 3.09 -7.21 -15.50
CA LEU A 139 2.95 -5.79 -15.90
C LEU A 139 2.19 -5.65 -17.22
N THR A 140 1.21 -4.76 -17.26
CA THR A 140 0.63 -4.27 -18.52
C THR A 140 1.61 -3.34 -19.24
N ALA A 141 1.28 -2.91 -20.47
CA ALA A 141 2.03 -1.85 -21.13
C ALA A 141 2.04 -0.56 -20.29
N LEU A 142 0.88 -0.18 -19.75
CA LEU A 142 0.76 0.98 -18.86
C LEU A 142 1.58 0.80 -17.57
N GLY A 143 1.57 -0.38 -16.96
CA GLY A 143 2.40 -0.68 -15.79
C GLY A 143 3.89 -0.47 -16.04
N ARG A 144 4.40 -0.87 -17.21
CA ARG A 144 5.79 -0.59 -17.63
C ARG A 144 6.04 0.90 -17.85
N ASP A 145 5.09 1.62 -18.43
CA ASP A 145 5.18 3.07 -18.64
C ASP A 145 5.24 3.85 -17.32
N VAL A 146 4.40 3.49 -16.35
CA VAL A 146 4.38 4.09 -15.00
C VAL A 146 5.68 3.79 -14.26
N LEU A 147 6.15 2.53 -14.28
CA LEU A 147 7.42 2.15 -13.65
C LEU A 147 8.59 2.98 -14.21
N ALA A 148 8.62 3.16 -15.53
CA ALA A 148 9.59 3.96 -16.26
C ALA A 148 9.39 5.49 -16.14
N ARG A 149 8.45 5.97 -15.32
CA ARG A 149 8.09 7.40 -15.14
C ARG A 149 7.64 8.10 -16.44
N ARG A 150 7.12 7.35 -17.41
CA ARG A 150 6.58 7.90 -18.67
C ARG A 150 5.10 8.28 -18.56
N ARG A 151 4.40 7.76 -17.56
CA ARG A 151 3.01 8.07 -17.25
C ARG A 151 2.82 8.23 -15.74
N ASP A 152 1.90 9.10 -15.36
CA ASP A 152 1.46 9.27 -13.99
C ASP A 152 0.13 8.56 -13.80
N TRP A 153 0.11 7.52 -12.96
CA TRP A 153 -1.08 6.70 -12.74
C TRP A 153 -2.21 7.49 -12.09
N LEU A 154 -1.92 8.43 -11.20
CA LEU A 154 -2.94 9.22 -10.50
C LEU A 154 -3.68 10.18 -11.45
N ALA A 155 -3.10 10.48 -12.62
CA ALA A 155 -3.77 11.24 -13.67
C ALA A 155 -4.75 10.38 -14.49
N LEU A 156 -4.60 9.05 -14.45
CA LEU A 156 -5.37 8.08 -15.23
C LEU A 156 -6.36 7.28 -14.37
N HIS A 157 -6.07 7.16 -13.08
CA HIS A 157 -6.83 6.37 -12.12
C HIS A 157 -7.26 7.26 -10.94
N PRO A 158 -8.50 7.76 -10.95
CA PRO A 158 -9.03 8.53 -9.83
C PRO A 158 -9.09 7.67 -8.57
N LEU A 159 -8.49 8.15 -7.48
CA LEU A 159 -8.55 7.49 -6.18
C LEU A 159 -9.68 8.09 -5.33
N HIS A 160 -10.36 7.22 -4.58
CA HIS A 160 -11.33 7.57 -3.54
C HIS A 160 -10.89 6.86 -2.25
N ARG A 161 -9.96 7.47 -1.51
CA ARG A 161 -9.30 6.82 -0.36
C ARG A 161 -9.04 7.79 0.77
N TRP A 162 -9.27 7.35 2.00
CA TRP A 162 -8.87 8.08 3.19
C TRP A 162 -7.51 7.61 3.71
N LEU A 163 -6.60 8.55 3.93
CA LEU A 163 -5.28 8.33 4.55
C LEU A 163 -5.06 9.38 5.63
N GLY A 164 -5.08 8.97 6.90
CA GLY A 164 -4.70 9.85 8.02
C GLY A 164 -5.56 11.11 8.15
N GLY A 165 -6.83 11.05 7.75
CA GLY A 165 -7.73 12.20 7.72
C GLY A 165 -7.73 13.00 6.41
N VAL A 166 -6.92 12.61 5.41
CA VAL A 166 -6.96 13.19 4.06
C VAL A 166 -7.80 12.31 3.15
N HIS A 167 -8.80 12.90 2.49
CA HIS A 167 -9.54 12.23 1.41
C HIS A 167 -8.84 12.48 0.09
N LEU A 168 -8.19 11.45 -0.46
CA LEU A 168 -7.75 11.43 -1.84
C LEU A 168 -9.01 11.34 -2.70
N HIS A 169 -9.33 12.45 -3.39
CA HIS A 169 -10.49 12.60 -4.26
C HIS A 169 -10.08 13.30 -5.56
N PRO A 170 -10.66 12.97 -6.72
CA PRO A 170 -10.26 13.54 -8.01
C PRO A 170 -10.45 15.06 -8.11
N GLU A 171 -11.48 15.57 -7.44
CA GLU A 171 -11.82 17.00 -7.37
C GLU A 171 -11.12 17.73 -6.20
N GLY A 172 -10.33 16.99 -5.41
CA GLY A 172 -9.60 17.53 -4.26
C GLY A 172 -8.16 17.90 -4.59
N THR A 173 -7.42 18.29 -3.55
CA THR A 173 -5.97 18.49 -3.64
C THR A 173 -5.28 17.19 -4.09
N ALA A 174 -4.36 17.30 -5.05
CA ALA A 174 -3.55 16.19 -5.54
C ALA A 174 -2.43 15.83 -4.54
N TRP A 175 -2.79 15.38 -3.34
CA TRP A 175 -1.82 15.02 -2.30
C TRP A 175 -0.85 13.94 -2.80
N ARG A 176 0.44 14.24 -2.73
CA ARG A 176 1.52 13.37 -3.18
C ARG A 176 2.65 13.30 -2.18
N TRP A 177 3.28 12.15 -2.10
CA TRP A 177 4.50 11.94 -1.34
C TRP A 177 5.73 12.24 -2.20
N ASP A 178 6.52 13.23 -1.76
CA ASP A 178 7.86 13.49 -2.26
C ASP A 178 8.88 12.78 -1.35
N ALA A 179 9.25 11.57 -1.74
CA ALA A 179 10.21 10.77 -0.99
C ALA A 179 11.62 11.38 -0.96
N ALA A 180 11.98 12.21 -1.94
CA ALA A 180 13.31 12.85 -1.98
C ALA A 180 13.41 13.98 -0.95
N CYS A 181 12.32 14.73 -0.77
CA CYS A 181 12.25 15.81 0.22
C CYS A 181 11.66 15.38 1.58
N GLY A 182 11.12 14.16 1.68
CA GLY A 182 10.50 13.65 2.90
C GLY A 182 9.23 14.41 3.31
N ARG A 183 8.42 14.86 2.35
CA ARG A 183 7.21 15.68 2.62
C ARG A 183 6.03 15.33 1.73
N LEU A 184 4.83 15.65 2.21
CA LEU A 184 3.65 15.73 1.35
C LEU A 184 3.66 17.06 0.60
N VAL A 185 3.28 16.99 -0.67
CA VAL A 185 2.98 18.14 -1.52
C VAL A 185 1.55 18.01 -2.03
N GLY A 186 0.93 19.11 -2.40
CA GLY A 186 -0.44 19.09 -2.90
C GLY A 186 -0.76 20.38 -3.63
N ASP A 187 -1.09 20.25 -4.90
CA ASP A 187 -1.64 21.34 -5.70
C ASP A 187 -3.16 21.15 -5.82
N ALA A 188 -3.90 22.26 -5.87
CA ALA A 188 -5.31 22.20 -6.26
C ALA A 188 -5.40 21.65 -7.69
N ARG A 189 -6.35 20.74 -7.92
CA ARG A 189 -6.61 20.17 -9.25
C ARG A 189 -7.57 21.03 -10.05
#